data_AF-A0A950F623-F1
#
_entry.id   AF-A0A950F623-F1
#
_cell.length_a   1.000
_cell.length_b   1.000
_cell.length_c   1.000
_cell.angle_alpha   90.00
_cell.angle_beta   90.00
_cell.angle_gamma   90.00
#
_symmetry.space_group_name_H-M   'P 1'
#
loop_
_entity.id
_entity.type
_entity.pdbx_description
1 polymer ?
#
loop_
_entity_poly.entity_id
_entity_poly.type
_entity_poly.pdbx_seq_one_letter_code
_entity_poly.pdbx_strand_id
1 'polypeptide(L)'
;MSVINFWLDATILGALLLLGWESATLQFIFPAPTLAAGWTLFGLTYDQCRDIQFATLCTFAFGILVHVMLHWNWVCSVIATQILGARERPDEGMQTIYGVATLIILLHVIGAGLILALFFVHRPPPV
;
A
#
# COMPACT_ATOMS: atom_id res chain seq x y z
N MET A 1 11.58 -4.33 -21.10
CA MET A 1 10.32 -4.33 -20.31
C MET A 1 10.29 -5.47 -19.29
N SER A 2 10.50 -6.74 -19.66
CA SER A 2 10.41 -7.86 -18.70
C SER A 2 11.40 -7.79 -17.52
N VAL A 3 12.63 -7.33 -17.74
CA VAL A 3 13.64 -7.20 -16.68
C VAL A 3 13.25 -6.12 -15.65
N ILE A 4 12.68 -5.00 -16.10
CA ILE A 4 12.21 -3.93 -15.19
C ILE A 4 11.05 -4.45 -14.34
N ASN A 5 10.09 -5.14 -14.95
CA ASN A 5 8.97 -5.74 -14.22
C ASN A 5 9.47 -6.77 -13.22
N PHE A 6 10.40 -7.65 -13.62
CA PHE A 6 10.99 -8.64 -12.71
C PHE A 6 11.62 -7.99 -11.47
N TRP A 7 12.44 -6.95 -11.66
CA TRP A 7 13.08 -6.25 -10.52
C TRP A 7 12.06 -5.50 -9.66
N LEU A 8 11.05 -4.88 -10.28
CA LEU A 8 9.98 -4.21 -9.55
C LEU A 8 9.19 -5.22 -8.70
N ASP A 9 8.78 -6.34 -9.27
CA ASP A 9 8.02 -7.40 -8.60
C ASP A 9 8.83 -8.04 -7.48
N ALA A 10 10.12 -8.31 -7.72
CA ALA A 10 11.03 -8.81 -6.70
C ALA A 10 11.23 -7.80 -5.56
N THR A 11 11.32 -6.51 -5.87
CA THR A 11 11.45 -5.44 -4.86
C THR A 11 10.17 -5.31 -4.04
N ILE A 12 9.00 -5.38 -4.68
CA ILE A 12 7.69 -5.36 -4.02
C ILE A 12 7.53 -6.59 -3.13
N LEU A 13 7.95 -7.77 -3.58
CA LEU A 13 7.94 -8.98 -2.77
C LEU A 13 8.86 -8.83 -1.55
N GLY A 14 10.06 -8.29 -1.74
CA GLY A 14 10.97 -7.99 -0.63
C GLY A 14 10.37 -7.02 0.38
N ALA A 15 9.74 -5.94 -0.09
CA ALA A 15 9.05 -4.98 0.76
C ALA A 15 7.85 -5.59 1.50
N LEU A 16 7.10 -6.50 0.86
CA LEU A 16 6.01 -7.24 1.51
C LEU A 16 6.52 -8.14 2.63
N LEU A 17 7.62 -8.87 2.39
CA LEU A 17 8.23 -9.74 3.40
C LEU A 17 8.77 -8.92 4.58
N LEU A 18 9.41 -7.78 4.30
CA LEU A 18 9.87 -6.85 5.33
C LEU A 18 8.71 -6.29 6.15
N LEU A 19 7.65 -5.81 5.49
CA LEU A 19 6.45 -5.30 6.15
C LEU A 19 5.79 -6.39 7.02
N GLY A 20 5.72 -7.63 6.52
CA GLY A 20 5.20 -8.77 7.27
C GLY A 20 6.04 -9.08 8.51
N TRP A 21 7.36 -9.04 8.37
CA TRP A 21 8.30 -9.21 9.48
C TRP A 21 8.17 -8.10 10.54
N GLU A 22 8.14 -6.83 10.13
CA GLU A 22 7.95 -5.68 11.03
C GLU A 22 6.60 -5.75 11.76
N SER A 23 5.53 -6.11 11.03
CA SER A 23 4.20 -6.30 11.60
C SER A 23 4.17 -7.41 12.64
N ALA A 24 4.75 -8.58 12.32
CA ALA A 24 4.84 -9.69 13.25
C ALA A 24 5.70 -9.34 14.48
N THR A 25 6.77 -8.59 14.29
CA THR A 25 7.65 -8.13 15.37
C THR A 25 6.89 -7.20 16.33
N LEU A 26 6.19 -6.19 15.83
CA LEU A 26 5.43 -5.25 16.65
C LEU A 26 4.23 -5.94 17.33
N GLN A 27 3.66 -6.97 16.72
CA GLN A 27 2.48 -7.67 17.23
C GLN A 27 2.81 -8.79 18.22
N PHE A 28 3.92 -9.52 18.01
CA PHE A 28 4.24 -10.73 18.78
C PHE A 28 5.48 -10.61 19.66
N ILE A 29 6.42 -9.71 19.36
CA ILE A 29 7.67 -9.57 20.12
C ILE A 29 7.59 -8.41 21.11
N PHE A 30 7.08 -7.26 20.69
CA PHE A 30 6.83 -6.15 21.61
C PHE A 30 5.59 -6.42 22.49
N PRO A 31 5.58 -5.95 23.76
CA PRO A 31 4.35 -5.89 24.54
C PRO A 31 3.36 -4.90 23.92
N ALA A 32 2.13 -4.89 24.44
CA ALA A 32 1.10 -3.96 24.00
C ALA A 32 1.63 -2.50 23.96
N PRO A 33 1.20 -1.66 23.01
CA PRO A 33 1.79 -0.33 22.79
C PRO A 33 1.80 0.55 24.05
N THR A 34 0.78 0.44 24.90
CA THR A 34 0.65 1.19 26.15
C THR A 34 1.64 0.75 27.25
N LEU A 35 2.29 -0.40 27.09
CA LEU A 35 3.24 -1.00 28.03
C LEU A 35 4.67 -1.08 27.44
N ALA A 36 4.86 -0.65 26.20
CA ALA A 36 6.14 -0.77 25.49
C ALA A 36 7.16 0.32 25.86
N ALA A 37 6.86 1.19 26.82
CA ALA A 37 7.77 2.23 27.28
C ALA A 37 9.08 1.62 27.80
N GLY A 38 10.21 2.07 27.25
CA GLY A 38 11.56 1.59 27.60
C GLY A 38 11.98 0.27 26.94
N TRP A 39 11.08 -0.41 26.22
CA TRP A 39 11.45 -1.59 25.44
C TRP A 39 12.17 -1.18 24.16
N THR A 40 13.23 -1.92 23.83
CA THR A 40 13.97 -1.72 22.59
C THR A 40 14.20 -3.03 21.87
N LEU A 41 14.23 -2.97 20.55
CA LEU A 41 14.61 -4.06 19.67
C LEU A 41 15.74 -3.57 18.76
N PHE A 42 16.88 -4.26 18.81
CA PHE A 42 18.10 -3.81 18.11
C PHE A 42 18.50 -2.35 18.43
N GLY A 43 18.19 -1.88 19.64
CA GLY A 43 18.42 -0.49 20.06
C GLY A 43 17.37 0.53 19.59
N LEU A 44 16.35 0.09 18.85
CA LEU A 44 15.23 0.94 18.41
C LEU A 44 14.04 0.82 19.37
N THR A 45 13.39 1.93 19.69
CA THR A 45 12.17 1.94 20.50
C THR A 45 10.96 1.42 19.71
N TYR A 46 9.88 1.11 20.42
CA TYR A 46 8.60 0.72 19.80
C TYR A 46 8.14 1.73 18.73
N ASP A 47 8.14 3.02 19.06
CA ASP A 47 7.70 4.07 18.13
C ASP A 47 8.60 4.16 16.90
N GLN A 48 9.92 4.00 17.05
CA GLN A 48 10.85 3.99 15.93
C GLN A 48 10.61 2.79 14.99
N CYS A 49 10.40 1.60 15.56
CA CYS A 49 10.04 0.41 14.78
C CYS A 49 8.69 0.59 14.06
N ARG A 50 7.70 1.20 14.71
CA ARG A 50 6.40 1.52 14.09
C ARG A 50 6.54 2.54 12.96
N ASP A 51 7.37 3.56 13.12
CA ASP A 51 7.58 4.58 12.09
C ASP A 51 8.33 3.98 10.88
N ILE A 52 9.28 3.07 11.12
CA ILE A 52 9.93 2.28 10.06
C ILE A 52 8.90 1.41 9.33
N GLN A 53 8.05 0.68 10.06
CA GLN A 53 6.97 -0.12 9.47
C GLN A 53 6.06 0.73 8.58
N PHE A 54 5.71 1.94 9.02
CA PHE A 54 4.91 2.85 8.23
C PHE A 54 5.65 3.33 6.98
N ALA A 55 6.95 3.64 7.07
CA ALA A 55 7.76 3.97 5.90
C ALA A 55 7.87 2.81 4.90
N THR A 56 8.01 1.57 5.40
CA THR A 56 8.00 0.35 4.59
C THR A 56 6.65 0.17 3.89
N LEU A 57 5.53 0.39 4.61
CA LEU A 57 4.18 0.37 4.05
C LEU A 57 4.02 1.40 2.92
N CYS A 58 4.48 2.64 3.13
CA CYS A 58 4.42 3.68 2.10
C CYS A 58 5.25 3.30 0.86
N THR A 59 6.44 2.74 1.07
CA THR A 59 7.32 2.28 -0.03
C THR A 59 6.71 1.11 -0.79
N PHE A 60 6.15 0.13 -0.08
CA PHE A 60 5.43 -0.99 -0.67
C PHE A 60 4.22 -0.53 -1.49
N ALA A 61 3.39 0.36 -0.92
CA ALA A 61 2.23 0.92 -1.61
C ALA A 61 2.63 1.68 -2.88
N PHE A 62 3.71 2.48 -2.82
CA PHE A 62 4.26 3.14 -4.00
C PHE A 62 4.74 2.16 -5.06
N GLY A 63 5.45 1.10 -4.67
CA GLY A 63 5.86 0.04 -5.58
C GLY A 63 4.68 -0.61 -6.30
N ILE A 64 3.62 -0.96 -5.55
CA ILE A 64 2.38 -1.50 -6.11
C ILE A 64 1.75 -0.53 -7.12
N LEU A 65 1.71 0.77 -6.82
CA LEU A 65 1.19 1.77 -7.75
C LEU A 65 1.96 1.76 -9.07
N VAL A 66 3.30 1.79 -9.02
CA VAL A 66 4.15 1.71 -10.22
C VAL A 66 3.93 0.40 -10.97
N HIS A 67 3.82 -0.72 -10.27
CA HIS A 67 3.55 -2.03 -10.88
C HIS A 67 2.22 -2.04 -11.64
N VAL A 68 1.16 -1.55 -11.01
CA VAL A 68 -0.16 -1.44 -11.65
C VAL A 68 -0.11 -0.51 -12.86
N MET A 69 0.62 0.61 -12.81
CA MET A 69 0.81 1.49 -13.97
C MET A 69 1.49 0.78 -15.14
N LEU A 70 2.53 -0.02 -14.88
CA LEU A 70 3.22 -0.80 -15.92
C LEU A 70 2.35 -1.92 -16.49
N HIS A 71 1.49 -2.52 -15.66
CA HIS A 71 0.55 -3.57 -16.07
C HIS A 71 -0.80 -3.02 -16.57
N TRP A 72 -0.99 -1.70 -16.60
CA TRP A 72 -2.29 -1.08 -16.84
C TRP A 72 -2.90 -1.46 -18.18
N ASN A 73 -2.09 -1.50 -19.23
CA ASN A 73 -2.52 -1.92 -20.57
C ASN A 73 -3.06 -3.37 -20.58
N TRP A 74 -2.46 -4.25 -19.78
CA TRP A 74 -2.95 -5.62 -19.61
C TRP A 74 -4.27 -5.62 -18.84
N VAL A 75 -4.38 -4.83 -17.75
CA VAL A 75 -5.62 -4.69 -16.97
C VAL A 75 -6.78 -4.23 -17.86
N CYS A 76 -6.59 -3.16 -18.64
CA CYS A 76 -7.60 -2.69 -19.59
C CYS A 76 -7.99 -3.75 -20.62
N SER A 77 -7.01 -4.52 -21.13
CA SER A 77 -7.28 -5.61 -22.07
C SER A 77 -8.10 -6.74 -21.45
N VAL A 78 -7.79 -7.15 -20.21
CA VAL A 78 -8.53 -8.19 -19.49
C VAL A 78 -9.96 -7.72 -19.21
N ILE A 79 -10.14 -6.49 -18.74
CA ILE A 79 -11.48 -5.94 -18.48
C ILE A 79 -12.30 -5.87 -19.78
N ALA A 80 -11.73 -5.32 -20.86
CA ALA A 80 -12.44 -5.19 -22.12
C ALA A 80 -12.85 -6.55 -22.70
N THR A 81 -11.92 -7.51 -22.76
CA THR A 81 -12.13 -8.78 -23.47
C THR A 81 -12.80 -9.87 -22.63
N GLN A 82 -12.47 -9.96 -21.34
CA GLN A 82 -12.94 -11.05 -20.46
C GLN A 82 -14.14 -10.65 -19.61
N ILE A 83 -14.25 -9.37 -19.21
CA ILE A 83 -15.33 -8.90 -18.34
C ILE A 83 -16.46 -8.26 -19.16
N LEU A 84 -16.11 -7.36 -20.09
CA LEU A 84 -17.10 -6.61 -20.87
C LEU A 84 -17.46 -7.28 -22.21
N GLY A 85 -16.71 -8.31 -22.63
CA GLY A 85 -16.92 -8.99 -23.92
C GLY A 85 -16.76 -8.07 -25.14
N ALA A 86 -16.07 -6.95 -24.99
CA ALA A 86 -15.86 -5.98 -26.05
C ALA A 86 -14.92 -6.56 -27.12
N ARG A 87 -15.32 -6.41 -28.39
CA ARG A 87 -14.58 -6.94 -29.54
C ARG A 87 -13.39 -6.07 -29.93
N GLU A 88 -13.40 -4.80 -29.54
CA GLU A 88 -12.34 -3.83 -29.82
C GLU A 88 -11.68 -3.36 -28.53
N ARG A 89 -10.35 -3.24 -28.57
CA ARG A 89 -9.54 -2.76 -27.46
C ARG A 89 -9.61 -1.22 -27.44
N PRO A 90 -9.82 -0.59 -26.27
CA PRO A 90 -9.79 0.87 -26.16
C PRO A 90 -8.44 1.42 -26.65
N ASP A 91 -8.42 2.64 -27.19
CA ASP A 91 -7.17 3.27 -27.62
C ASP A 91 -6.21 3.51 -26.42
N GLU A 92 -4.92 3.77 -26.69
CA GLU A 92 -3.91 3.97 -25.63
C GLU A 92 -4.17 5.23 -24.78
N GLY A 93 -4.78 6.27 -25.36
CA GLY A 93 -5.15 7.50 -24.66
C GLY A 93 -6.27 7.26 -23.64
N MET A 94 -7.32 6.54 -24.04
CA MET A 94 -8.43 6.12 -23.20
C MET A 94 -7.96 5.17 -22.10
N GLN A 95 -7.07 4.22 -22.40
CA GLN A 95 -6.45 3.37 -21.38
C GLN A 95 -5.75 4.24 -20.33
N THR A 96 -4.93 5.21 -20.74
CA THR A 96 -4.25 6.12 -19.80
C THR A 96 -5.23 6.91 -18.93
N ILE A 97 -6.30 7.46 -19.52
CA ILE A 97 -7.34 8.20 -18.79
C ILE A 97 -8.01 7.30 -17.74
N TYR A 98 -8.35 6.06 -18.10
CA TYR A 98 -8.92 5.12 -17.13
C TYR A 98 -7.96 4.83 -15.98
N GLY A 99 -6.65 4.70 -16.25
CA GLY A 99 -5.64 4.48 -15.22
C GLY A 99 -5.56 5.62 -14.25
N VAL A 100 -5.41 6.84 -14.76
CA VAL A 100 -5.37 8.05 -13.93
C VAL A 100 -6.66 8.22 -13.14
N ALA A 101 -7.83 8.02 -13.77
CA ALA A 101 -9.12 8.12 -13.09
C ALA A 101 -9.26 7.10 -11.95
N THR A 102 -8.87 5.84 -12.18
CA THR A 102 -8.88 4.80 -11.14
C THR A 102 -7.95 5.16 -9.99
N LEU A 103 -6.74 5.64 -10.27
CA LEU A 103 -5.79 6.07 -9.23
C LEU A 103 -6.33 7.23 -8.40
N ILE A 104 -6.92 8.24 -9.05
CA ILE A 104 -7.56 9.38 -8.37
C ILE A 104 -8.66 8.88 -7.45
N ILE A 105 -9.55 8.00 -7.92
CA ILE A 105 -10.65 7.46 -7.11
C ILE A 105 -10.11 6.70 -5.89
N LEU A 106 -9.13 5.82 -6.07
CA LEU A 106 -8.56 5.04 -4.96
C LEU A 106 -7.91 5.93 -3.89
N LEU A 107 -7.17 6.97 -4.31
CA LEU A 107 -6.58 7.94 -3.38
C LEU A 107 -7.66 8.71 -2.60
N HIS A 108 -8.75 9.12 -3.27
CA HIS A 108 -9.85 9.79 -2.61
C HIS A 108 -10.61 8.88 -1.64
N VAL A 109 -10.74 7.58 -1.94
CA VAL A 109 -11.34 6.61 -1.02
C VAL A 109 -10.52 6.50 0.26
N ILE A 110 -9.18 6.39 0.15
CA ILE A 110 -8.28 6.36 1.31
C ILE A 110 -8.38 7.67 2.09
N GLY A 111 -8.29 8.82 1.41
CA GLY A 111 -8.38 10.15 2.03
C GLY A 111 -9.70 10.37 2.76
N ALA A 112 -10.82 10.01 2.14
CA ALA A 112 -12.14 10.07 2.76
C ALA A 112 -12.24 9.15 3.98
N GLY A 113 -11.65 7.96 3.93
CA GLY A 113 -11.56 7.05 5.08
C GLY A 113 -10.77 7.64 6.25
N LEU A 114 -9.64 8.31 5.97
CA LEU A 114 -8.85 9.00 6.99
C LEU A 114 -9.63 10.17 7.60
N ILE A 115 -10.28 10.99 6.77
CA ILE A 115 -11.14 12.09 7.22
C ILE A 115 -12.27 11.55 8.10
N LEU A 116 -12.91 10.46 7.68
CA LEU A 116 -13.95 9.81 8.47
C LEU A 116 -13.40 9.37 9.82
N ALA A 117 -12.25 8.68 9.86
CA ALA A 117 -11.62 8.23 11.09
C ALA A 117 -11.32 9.39 12.07
N LEU A 118 -10.94 10.57 11.57
CA LEU A 118 -10.73 11.76 12.40
C LEU A 118 -11.99 12.22 13.14
N PHE A 119 -13.18 12.02 12.57
CA PHE A 119 -14.44 12.34 13.27
C PHE A 119 -14.79 11.36 14.39
N PHE A 120 -14.20 10.16 14.39
CA PHE A 120 -14.49 9.10 15.36
C PHE A 120 -13.37 8.85 16.38
N VAL A 121 -12.24 9.54 16.26
CA VAL A 121 -11.16 9.43 17.26
C VAL A 121 -11.57 10.16 18.55
N HIS A 122 -11.51 9.46 19.68
CA HIS A 122 -11.82 10.01 20.99
C HIS A 122 -10.56 10.10 21.83
N ARG A 123 -10.36 11.24 22.51
CA ARG A 123 -9.31 11.37 23.52
C ARG A 123 -9.68 10.58 24.79
N PRO A 124 -8.72 9.93 25.45
CA PRO A 124 -8.98 9.36 26.77
C PRO A 124 -9.37 10.48 27.75
N PRO A 125 -10.20 10.18 28.77
CA PRO A 125 -10.51 11.14 29.82
C PRO A 125 -9.22 11.57 30.53
N PRO A 126 -9.09 12.85 30.93
CA PRO A 126 -7.93 13.31 31.70
C PRO A 126 -7.85 12.52 33.01
N VAL A 127 -6.64 12.02 33.32
CA VAL A 127 -6.29 11.34 34.57
C VAL A 127 -5.99 12.33 35.67
#